data_AF-A0A7C7JAW8-F1
#
_entry.id   AF-A0A7C7JAW8-F1
#
_cell.length_a   1.000
_cell.length_b   1.000
_cell.length_c   1.000
_cell.angle_alpha   90.00
_cell.angle_beta   90.00
_cell.angle_gamma   90.00
#
_symmetry.space_group_name_H-M   'P 1'
#
loop_
_entity.id
_entity.type
_entity.pdbx_description
1 polymer ?
#
loop_
_entity_poly.entity_id
_entity_poly.type
_entity_poly.pdbx_seq_one_letter_code
_entity_poly.pdbx_strand_id
1 'polypeptide(L)' 'MDLGIKGKKAIVCASSKGLGKACASSLVQEGVDVIINS' A
#
# COMPACT_ATOMS: atom_id res chain seq x y z
N MET A 1 12.44 6.93 -0.41
CA MET A 1 13.74 6.22 -0.48
C MET A 1 13.69 5.33 -1.72
N ASP A 2 14.78 4.65 -2.12
CA ASP A 2 14.62 3.55 -3.07
C ASP A 2 14.47 2.24 -2.29
N LEU A 3 13.24 1.74 -2.20
CA LEU A 3 12.90 0.50 -1.51
C LEU A 3 12.92 -0.72 -2.44
N GLY A 4 13.15 -0.55 -3.75
CA GLY A 4 13.15 -1.66 -4.72
C GLY A 4 11.79 -2.35 -4.93
N ILE A 5 10.69 -1.74 -4.48
CA ILE A 5 9.33 -2.31 -4.55
C ILE A 5 8.45 -1.70 -5.65
N LYS A 6 8.98 -0.76 -6.44
CA LYS A 6 8.25 -0.14 -7.54
C LYS A 6 7.74 -1.19 -8.55
N GLY A 7 6.46 -1.09 -8.92
CA GLY A 7 5.80 -2.01 -9.85
C GLY A 7 5.46 -3.39 -9.27
N LYS A 8 5.71 -3.63 -7.97
CA LYS A 8 5.21 -4.83 -7.28
C LYS A 8 3.72 -4.69 -6.98
N LYS A 9 3.08 -5.80 -6.63
CA LYS A 9 1.69 -5.87 -6.18
C LYS A 9 1.63 -6.18 -4.69
N ALA A 10 0.71 -5.55 -3.96
CA ALA A 10 0.49 -5.80 -2.54
C ALA A 10 -1.01 -5.82 -2.20
N ILE A 11 -1.38 -6.53 -1.12
CA ILE A 11 -2.70 -6.46 -0.50
C ILE A 11 -2.56 -5.91 0.91
N VAL A 12 -3.39 -4.92 1.26
CA VAL A 12 -3.45 -4.38 2.62
C VAL A 12 -4.82 -4.67 3.22
N CYS A 13 -4.84 -5.55 4.21
CA CYS A 13 -6.06 -5.92 4.91
C CYS A 13 -6.51 -4.85 5.91
N ALA A 14 -7.82 -4.80 6.22
CA ALA A 14 -8.40 -3.86 7.18
C ALA A 14 -8.00 -2.40 6.90
N SER A 15 -8.05 -2.01 5.62
CA SER A 15 -7.54 -0.74 5.11
C SER A 15 -8.63 0.32 4.89
N SER A 16 -9.82 0.10 5.46
CA SER A 16 -10.93 1.06 5.41
C SER A 16 -10.61 2.40 6.09
N LYS A 17 -9.79 2.42 7.15
CA LYS A 17 -9.40 3.64 7.87
C LYS A 17 -8.11 3.47 8.70
N GLY A 18 -7.66 4.57 9.29
CA GLY A 18 -6.53 4.58 10.24
C GLY A 18 -5.24 4.04 9.63
N LEU A 19 -4.56 3.18 10.38
CA LEU A 19 -3.24 2.65 10.03
C LEU A 19 -3.27 1.83 8.73
N GLY A 20 -4.28 1.00 8.49
CA GLY A 20 -4.37 0.21 7.26
C GLY A 20 -4.42 1.09 6.01
N LYS A 21 -5.19 2.19 6.07
CA LYS A 21 -5.25 3.19 4.98
C LYS A 21 -3.92 3.94 4.81
N ALA A 22 -3.26 4.28 5.91
CA ALA A 22 -1.95 4.95 5.88
C ALA A 22 -0.88 4.05 5.24
N CYS A 23 -0.80 2.78 5.64
CA CYS A 23 0.11 1.81 5.06
C CYS A 23 -0.12 1.63 3.56
N ALA A 24 -1.38 1.47 3.13
CA ALA A 24 -1.72 1.39 1.70
C ALA A 24 -1.27 2.65 0.93
N SER A 25 -1.47 3.84 1.52
CA SER A 25 -1.07 5.10 0.89
C SER A 25 0.45 5.22 0.71
N SER A 26 1.23 4.81 1.71
CA SER A 26 2.69 4.79 1.61
C SER A 26 3.20 3.82 0.53
N LEU A 27 2.58 2.64 0.41
CA LEU A 27 2.95 1.68 -0.64
C LEU A 27 2.67 2.22 -2.04
N VAL A 28 1.54 2.90 -2.23
CA VAL A 28 1.21 3.56 -3.52
C VAL A 28 2.22 4.67 -3.85
N GLN A 29 2.67 5.45 -2.87
CA GLN A 29 3.70 6.48 -3.08
C GLN A 29 5.03 5.91 -3.57
N GLU A 30 5.36 4.68 -3.16
CA GLU A 30 6.54 3.95 -3.61
C GLU A 30 6.32 3.22 -4.96
N GLY A 31 5.15 3.42 -5.59
CA GLY A 31 4.81 2.89 -6.90
C GLY A 31 4.39 1.43 -6.89
N VAL A 32 3.89 0.93 -5.76
CA VAL A 32 3.27 -0.39 -5.62
C VAL A 32 1.82 -0.33 -6.08
N ASP A 33 1.37 -1.37 -6.79
CA ASP A 33 -0.03 -1.54 -7.15
C ASP A 33 -0.76 -2.25 -6.00
N VAL A 34 -1.64 -1.53 -5.29
CA VAL A 34 -2.17 -1.95 -3.99
C VAL A 34 -3.65 -2.32 -4.09
N ILE A 35 -3.98 -3.52 -3.63
CA ILE A 35 -5.34 -4.00 -3.43
C ILE A 35 -5.73 -3.74 -1.97
N ILE A 36 -6.89 -3.12 -1.75
CA ILE A 36 -7.42 -2.79 -0.41
C ILE A 36 -8.72 -3.53 -0.14
N ASN A 37 -8.97 -3.91 1.12
CA ASN A 37 -10.26 -4.44 1.58
C ASN A 37 -10.71 -3.75 2.87
N SER A 38 -12.02 -3.82 3.16
CA SER A 38 -12.65 -3.10 4.27
C SER A 38 -12.40 -3.74 5.63
#